data_AF-A0A4S8ZIR5-F1
#
_entry.id   AF-A0A4S8ZIR5-F1
#
_cell.length_a   1.000
_cell.length_b   1.000
_cell.length_c   1.000
_cell.angle_alpha   90.00
_cell.angle_beta   90.00
_cell.angle_gamma   90.00
#
_symmetry.space_group_name_H-M   'P 1'
#
loop_
_entity.id
_entity.type
_entity.pdbx_description
1 polymer ?
#
loop_
_entity_poly.entity_id
_entity_poly.type
_entity_poly.pdbx_seq_one_letter_code
_entity_poly.pdbx_strand_id
1 'polypeptide(L)'
;MNISAPPPTLQPNIEAMGNSLSMSRVGNLADDEGIFDNPLLSDVVVKFGPYSIKAHKSNLSQGSKYFLKAFTSGLKETYSNEIVLKGNDDPKAVLALLRHIYGLSYDHESTSNTETPDLPFHAATFAVADKYDVPKLRDAVVGNAQRLLMRSETLLNCDPVEMIKAFDIVFAGTPADSRLQKLLERHWQKKLPEILKNKKLKEVLDWENGFGGKLLGHVINEGLVRVMYRCNRCMADLGGDRTTLHRCHPQSETSY
;
A
#
# COMPACT_ATOMS: atom_id res chain seq x y z
N MET A 1 -22.14 -26.50 57.16
CA MET A 1 -21.45 -26.62 55.86
C MET A 1 -21.93 -25.46 55.00
N ASN A 2 -21.05 -24.50 54.77
CA ASN A 2 -21.38 -23.19 54.21
C ASN A 2 -21.33 -23.27 52.68
N ILE A 3 -22.44 -23.07 51.99
CA ILE A 3 -22.53 -23.16 50.52
C ILE A 3 -22.19 -21.76 49.98
N SER A 4 -20.97 -21.62 49.45
CA SER A 4 -20.49 -20.38 48.84
C SER A 4 -21.09 -20.24 47.43
N ALA A 5 -21.74 -19.11 47.17
CA ALA A 5 -22.27 -18.77 45.85
C ALA A 5 -21.14 -18.40 44.87
N PRO A 6 -21.28 -18.69 43.56
CA PRO A 6 -20.26 -18.37 42.58
C PRO A 6 -20.18 -16.86 42.31
N PRO A 7 -19.01 -16.34 41.91
CA PRO A 7 -18.81 -14.90 41.65
C PRO A 7 -19.56 -14.45 40.39
N PRO A 8 -19.97 -13.16 40.32
CA PRO A 8 -20.71 -12.62 39.18
C PRO A 8 -19.82 -12.55 37.93
N THR A 9 -20.35 -13.08 36.83
CA THR A 9 -19.77 -13.05 35.49
C THR A 9 -19.69 -11.60 34.99
N LEU A 10 -18.47 -11.08 34.79
CA LEU A 10 -18.24 -9.83 34.07
C LEU A 10 -18.62 -10.04 32.59
N GLN A 11 -19.76 -9.52 32.19
CA GLN A 11 -20.09 -9.37 30.77
C GLN A 11 -19.19 -8.29 30.16
N PRO A 12 -18.63 -8.48 28.95
CA PRO A 12 -17.90 -7.42 28.27
C PRO A 12 -18.87 -6.32 27.84
N ASN A 13 -18.59 -5.10 28.30
CA ASN A 13 -19.29 -3.88 27.93
C ASN A 13 -19.10 -3.64 26.42
N ILE A 14 -20.11 -3.99 25.61
CA ILE A 14 -20.16 -3.62 24.19
C ILE A 14 -20.58 -2.14 24.15
N GLU A 15 -19.62 -1.25 24.37
CA GLU A 15 -19.75 0.13 23.93
C GLU A 15 -19.56 0.13 22.42
N ALA A 16 -20.69 0.15 21.71
CA ALA A 16 -20.74 0.50 20.31
C ALA A 16 -20.20 1.92 20.14
N MET A 17 -18.90 2.06 19.88
CA MET A 17 -18.31 3.27 19.33
C MET A 17 -18.78 3.38 17.87
N GLY A 18 -20.02 3.84 17.70
CA GLY A 18 -20.45 4.47 16.47
C GLY A 18 -19.71 5.78 16.32
N ASN A 19 -18.47 5.74 15.84
CA ASN A 19 -17.79 6.93 15.35
C ASN A 19 -18.44 7.32 14.03
N SER A 20 -19.51 8.10 14.14
CA SER A 20 -20.02 8.92 13.06
C SER A 20 -18.92 9.89 12.64
N LEU A 21 -18.31 9.65 11.47
CA LEU A 21 -17.62 10.70 10.72
C LEU A 21 -18.68 11.66 10.17
N SER A 22 -19.34 12.41 11.05
CA SER A 22 -20.29 13.45 10.64
C SER A 22 -19.50 14.71 10.28
N MET A 23 -19.16 14.86 9.00
CA MET A 23 -18.83 16.16 8.45
C MET A 23 -20.08 16.74 7.78
N SER A 24 -20.93 17.42 8.55
CA SER A 24 -21.99 18.26 7.97
C SER A 24 -21.55 19.71 7.99
N ARG A 25 -20.91 20.13 6.89
CA ARG A 25 -20.91 21.53 6.46
C ARG A 25 -21.67 21.58 5.15
N VAL A 26 -22.73 22.38 5.09
CA VAL A 26 -23.43 22.66 3.84
C VAL A 26 -22.46 23.47 2.98
N GLY A 27 -21.70 22.77 2.14
CA GLY A 27 -20.83 23.37 1.13
C GLY A 27 -21.66 24.12 0.09
N ASN A 28 -21.07 25.13 -0.53
CA ASN A 28 -21.68 25.82 -1.65
C ASN A 28 -21.74 24.82 -2.81
N LEU A 29 -22.92 24.54 -3.38
CA LEU A 29 -23.11 23.50 -4.42
C LEU A 29 -22.33 23.75 -5.73
N ALA A 30 -21.60 24.86 -5.82
CA ALA A 30 -20.80 25.27 -6.96
C ALA A 30 -19.39 24.66 -6.98
N ASP A 31 -18.96 23.97 -5.92
CA ASP A 31 -17.67 23.27 -5.87
C ASP A 31 -17.82 21.75 -5.66
N ASP A 32 -16.75 21.06 -6.02
CA ASP A 32 -16.62 19.60 -5.94
C ASP A 32 -16.78 19.06 -4.50
N GLU A 33 -16.51 19.88 -3.47
CA GLU A 33 -16.71 19.52 -2.06
C GLU A 33 -18.19 19.49 -1.69
N GLY A 34 -19.01 20.37 -2.28
CA GLY A 34 -20.45 20.44 -2.02
C GLY A 34 -21.24 19.21 -2.47
N ILE A 35 -20.75 18.43 -3.43
CA ILE A 35 -21.47 17.26 -3.99
C ILE A 35 -21.00 15.92 -3.39
N PHE A 36 -19.79 15.86 -2.83
CA PHE A 36 -19.26 14.65 -2.21
C PHE A 36 -20.05 14.26 -0.94
N ASP A 37 -20.44 12.98 -0.83
CA ASP A 37 -21.32 12.45 0.24
C ASP A 37 -22.62 13.26 0.45
N ASN A 38 -23.14 13.86 -0.63
CA ASN A 38 -24.35 14.66 -0.59
C ASN A 38 -25.56 13.84 -1.08
N PRO A 39 -26.70 13.81 -0.34
CA PRO A 39 -27.93 13.17 -0.81
C PRO A 39 -28.56 13.81 -2.05
N LEU A 40 -28.26 15.08 -2.34
CA LEU A 40 -28.83 15.80 -3.46
C LEU A 40 -28.38 15.15 -4.77
N LEU A 41 -29.34 14.65 -5.56
CA LEU A 41 -29.11 13.94 -6.83
C LEU A 41 -28.32 12.62 -6.72
N SER A 42 -27.99 12.17 -5.51
CA SER A 42 -27.37 10.85 -5.33
C SER A 42 -28.30 9.74 -5.80
N ASP A 43 -27.78 8.81 -6.57
CA ASP A 43 -28.50 7.67 -7.17
C ASP A 43 -27.86 6.32 -6.80
N VAL A 44 -26.82 6.34 -5.96
CA VAL A 44 -26.19 5.14 -5.40
C VAL A 44 -25.60 5.40 -4.02
N VAL A 45 -25.68 4.39 -3.16
CA VAL A 45 -24.95 4.32 -1.89
C VAL A 45 -23.75 3.39 -2.06
N VAL A 46 -22.55 3.89 -1.83
CA VAL A 46 -21.32 3.09 -1.85
C VAL A 46 -21.02 2.64 -0.43
N LYS A 47 -20.96 1.33 -0.19
CA LYS A 47 -20.59 0.74 1.10
C LYS A 47 -19.18 0.14 1.05
N PHE A 48 -18.37 0.41 2.06
CA PHE A 48 -17.00 -0.09 2.18
C PHE A 48 -16.62 -0.27 3.65
N GLY A 49 -16.30 -1.50 4.04
CA GLY A 49 -16.11 -1.83 5.46
C GLY A 49 -17.35 -1.45 6.30
N PRO A 50 -17.17 -0.74 7.43
CA PRO A 50 -18.28 -0.25 8.25
C PRO A 50 -18.88 1.08 7.76
N TYR A 51 -18.37 1.64 6.66
CA TYR A 51 -18.75 2.98 6.19
C TYR A 51 -19.64 2.93 4.94
N SER A 52 -20.34 4.03 4.71
CA SER A 52 -21.11 4.25 3.49
C SER A 52 -21.19 5.72 3.14
N ILE A 53 -21.20 6.04 1.84
CA ILE A 53 -21.44 7.40 1.35
C ILE A 53 -22.58 7.43 0.31
N LYS A 54 -23.26 8.57 0.21
CA LYS A 54 -24.17 8.87 -0.89
C LYS A 54 -23.39 9.41 -2.09
N ALA A 55 -23.59 8.83 -3.26
CA ALA A 55 -22.78 9.12 -4.43
C ALA A 55 -23.60 9.15 -5.72
N HIS A 56 -22.92 9.52 -6.80
CA HIS A 56 -23.47 9.72 -8.13
C HIS A 56 -22.85 8.71 -9.10
N LYS A 57 -23.66 7.85 -9.72
CA LYS A 57 -23.20 6.84 -10.69
C LYS A 57 -22.45 7.49 -11.85
N SER A 58 -22.86 8.68 -12.28
CA SER A 58 -22.17 9.47 -13.32
C SER A 58 -20.71 9.77 -12.95
N ASN A 59 -20.49 10.33 -11.75
CA ASN A 59 -19.16 10.74 -11.30
C ASN A 59 -18.28 9.51 -11.08
N LEU A 60 -18.81 8.49 -10.41
CA LEU A 60 -18.12 7.21 -10.22
C LEU A 60 -17.70 6.57 -11.56
N SER A 61 -18.62 6.52 -12.54
CA SER A 61 -18.34 5.96 -13.86
C SER A 61 -17.32 6.76 -14.66
N GLN A 62 -17.30 8.09 -14.50
CA GLN A 62 -16.33 8.96 -15.14
C GLN A 62 -14.91 8.75 -14.57
N GLY A 63 -14.81 8.56 -13.26
CA GLY A 63 -13.53 8.37 -12.57
C GLY A 63 -12.99 6.95 -12.61
N SER A 64 -13.84 5.94 -12.83
CA SER A 64 -13.50 4.53 -12.69
C SER A 64 -14.15 3.65 -13.75
N LYS A 65 -13.32 2.87 -14.46
CA LYS A 65 -13.82 1.84 -15.39
C LYS A 65 -14.49 0.69 -14.66
N TYR A 66 -14.10 0.41 -13.41
CA TYR A 66 -14.79 -0.58 -12.57
C TYR A 66 -16.23 -0.16 -12.32
N PHE A 67 -16.47 1.07 -11.86
CA PHE A 67 -17.82 1.56 -11.57
C PHE A 67 -18.66 1.66 -12.85
N LEU A 68 -18.09 2.14 -13.95
CA LEU A 68 -18.77 2.13 -15.25
C LEU A 68 -19.28 0.73 -15.59
N LYS A 69 -18.40 -0.29 -15.52
CA LYS A 69 -18.81 -1.69 -15.77
C LYS A 69 -19.85 -2.18 -14.77
N ALA A 70 -19.70 -1.89 -13.48
CA ALA A 70 -20.65 -2.31 -12.46
C ALA A 70 -22.06 -1.77 -12.75
N PHE A 71 -22.16 -0.51 -13.13
CA PHE A 71 -23.44 0.16 -13.40
C PHE A 71 -24.03 -0.10 -14.79
N THR A 72 -23.26 -0.65 -15.73
CA THR A 72 -23.75 -0.95 -17.09
C THR A 72 -23.74 -2.44 -17.47
N SER A 73 -23.28 -3.32 -16.58
CA SER A 73 -23.12 -4.77 -16.88
C SER A 73 -24.43 -5.53 -17.09
N GLY A 74 -25.57 -4.98 -16.66
CA GLY A 74 -26.85 -5.70 -16.61
C GLY A 74 -26.96 -6.67 -15.44
N LEU A 75 -26.00 -6.67 -14.51
CA LEU A 75 -26.01 -7.47 -13.28
C LEU A 75 -26.77 -6.76 -12.16
N LYS A 76 -26.80 -7.35 -10.96
CA LYS A 76 -27.53 -6.82 -9.78
C LYS A 76 -27.16 -5.35 -9.50
N GLU A 77 -25.88 -5.02 -9.59
CA GLU A 77 -25.33 -3.68 -9.35
C GLU A 77 -25.84 -2.63 -10.33
N THR A 78 -26.28 -3.04 -11.53
CA THR A 78 -26.88 -2.14 -12.54
C THR A 78 -28.22 -1.58 -12.05
N TYR A 79 -29.07 -2.43 -11.46
CA TYR A 79 -30.41 -2.07 -11.02
C TYR A 79 -30.50 -1.64 -9.56
N SER A 80 -29.43 -1.87 -8.78
CA SER A 80 -29.37 -1.47 -7.38
C SER A 80 -29.05 0.02 -7.23
N ASN A 81 -29.57 0.62 -6.16
CA ASN A 81 -29.15 1.90 -5.62
C ASN A 81 -28.04 1.73 -4.57
N GLU A 82 -27.42 0.56 -4.51
CA GLU A 82 -26.35 0.25 -3.56
C GLU A 82 -25.25 -0.54 -4.27
N ILE A 83 -23.99 -0.20 -3.97
CA ILE A 83 -22.83 -0.99 -4.37
C ILE A 83 -21.95 -1.26 -3.14
N VAL A 84 -21.63 -2.53 -2.93
CA VAL A 84 -20.80 -2.97 -1.80
C VAL A 84 -19.40 -3.28 -2.33
N LEU A 85 -18.43 -2.47 -1.93
CA LEU A 85 -17.02 -2.68 -2.20
C LEU A 85 -16.51 -3.79 -1.27
N LYS A 86 -16.45 -5.01 -1.81
CA LYS A 86 -16.01 -6.19 -1.06
C LYS A 86 -14.48 -6.28 -0.99
N GLY A 87 -14.01 -6.83 0.12
CA GLY A 87 -12.59 -7.10 0.37
C GLY A 87 -12.14 -6.53 1.71
N ASN A 88 -10.84 -6.68 1.98
CA ASN A 88 -10.18 -6.15 3.18
C ASN A 88 -9.41 -4.86 2.85
N ASP A 89 -9.93 -4.06 1.91
CA ASP A 89 -9.29 -2.80 1.54
C ASP A 89 -9.35 -1.84 2.73
N ASP A 90 -8.29 -1.03 2.91
CA ASP A 90 -8.28 0.01 3.93
C ASP A 90 -9.39 1.03 3.65
N PRO A 91 -10.36 1.23 4.57
CA PRO A 91 -11.42 2.20 4.39
C PRO A 91 -10.94 3.64 4.12
N LYS A 92 -9.78 4.04 4.68
CA LYS A 92 -9.19 5.36 4.40
C LYS A 92 -8.75 5.48 2.96
N ALA A 93 -8.13 4.44 2.42
CA ALA A 93 -7.71 4.39 1.02
C ALA A 93 -8.92 4.42 0.08
N VAL A 94 -9.99 3.69 0.41
CA VAL A 94 -11.25 3.72 -0.36
C VAL A 94 -11.89 5.11 -0.31
N LEU A 95 -11.93 5.75 0.86
CA LEU A 95 -12.44 7.12 0.99
C LEU A 95 -11.61 8.11 0.17
N ALA A 96 -10.28 8.01 0.20
CA ALA A 96 -9.37 8.80 -0.62
C ALA A 96 -9.64 8.61 -2.13
N LEU A 97 -9.93 7.38 -2.55
CA LEU A 97 -10.32 7.06 -3.91
C LEU A 97 -11.62 7.75 -4.32
N LEU A 98 -12.64 7.66 -3.47
CA LEU A 98 -13.94 8.27 -3.73
C LEU A 98 -13.82 9.80 -3.77
N ARG A 99 -13.07 10.41 -2.84
CA ARG A 99 -12.77 11.86 -2.86
C ARG A 99 -12.11 12.27 -4.18
N HIS A 100 -11.09 11.53 -4.62
CA HIS A 100 -10.38 11.84 -5.86
C HIS A 100 -11.27 11.80 -7.10
N ILE A 101 -12.22 10.86 -7.17
CA ILE A 101 -13.19 10.80 -8.27
C ILE A 101 -14.02 12.09 -8.36
N TYR A 102 -14.30 12.73 -7.22
CA TYR A 102 -14.99 14.01 -7.15
C TYR A 102 -14.06 15.22 -7.35
N GLY A 103 -12.81 15.03 -7.76
CA GLY A 103 -11.87 16.16 -7.95
C GLY A 103 -11.25 16.68 -6.65
N LEU A 104 -11.55 16.06 -5.51
CA LEU A 104 -10.99 16.45 -4.22
C LEU A 104 -9.59 15.88 -4.00
N SER A 105 -8.81 16.54 -3.12
CA SER A 105 -7.51 15.99 -2.72
C SER A 105 -7.70 14.66 -1.99
N TYR A 106 -6.98 13.64 -2.45
CA TYR A 106 -7.03 12.30 -1.89
C TYR A 106 -6.27 12.22 -0.55
N ASP A 107 -5.25 13.05 -0.37
CA ASP A 107 -4.35 13.09 0.79
C ASP A 107 -4.80 14.07 1.88
N HIS A 108 -6.01 14.64 1.77
CA HIS A 108 -6.57 15.57 2.74
C HIS A 108 -6.65 14.97 4.16
N GLU A 109 -6.87 13.66 4.27
CA GLU A 109 -6.89 12.95 5.55
C GLU A 109 -5.55 12.30 5.92
N SER A 110 -4.47 12.55 5.17
CA SER A 110 -3.15 12.07 5.60
C SER A 110 -2.82 12.74 6.94
N THR A 111 -2.81 11.94 8.00
CA THR A 111 -2.84 12.43 9.39
C THR A 111 -1.52 13.04 9.85
N SER A 112 -0.53 13.22 8.97
CA SER A 112 0.72 13.86 9.33
C SER A 112 0.65 15.38 9.15
N ASN A 113 0.27 16.06 10.25
CA ASN A 113 0.81 17.39 10.56
C ASN A 113 2.35 17.35 10.83
N THR A 114 2.99 16.21 10.57
CA THR A 114 4.42 15.97 10.69
C THR A 114 5.06 15.97 9.30
N GLU A 115 6.32 16.37 9.21
CA GLU A 115 7.09 16.42 7.94
C GLU A 115 7.28 15.04 7.27
N THR A 116 6.76 13.96 7.88
CA THR A 116 6.89 12.57 7.45
C THR A 116 5.64 12.10 6.69
N PRO A 117 5.78 11.60 5.45
CA PRO A 117 4.65 11.08 4.68
C PRO A 117 4.12 9.76 5.25
N ASP A 118 2.80 9.59 5.23
CA ASP A 118 2.11 8.34 5.52
C ASP A 118 2.23 7.39 4.31
N LEU A 119 3.36 6.66 4.26
CA LEU A 119 3.66 5.74 3.16
C LEU A 119 2.66 4.58 3.06
N PRO A 120 2.22 3.93 4.17
CA PRO A 120 1.21 2.89 4.09
C PRO A 120 -0.11 3.38 3.51
N PHE A 121 -0.56 4.58 3.89
CA PHE A 121 -1.77 5.18 3.30
C PHE A 121 -1.62 5.38 1.79
N HIS A 122 -0.50 5.94 1.33
CA HIS A 122 -0.26 6.11 -0.11
C HIS A 122 -0.17 4.77 -0.86
N ALA A 123 0.48 3.78 -0.28
CA ALA A 123 0.55 2.42 -0.81
C ALA A 123 -0.84 1.79 -0.94
N ALA A 124 -1.64 1.86 0.13
CA ALA A 124 -3.02 1.35 0.14
C ALA A 124 -3.90 2.09 -0.88
N THR A 125 -3.75 3.41 -0.98
CA THR A 125 -4.46 4.25 -1.97
C THR A 125 -4.11 3.84 -3.41
N PHE A 126 -2.85 3.55 -3.70
CA PHE A 126 -2.44 3.05 -5.01
C PHE A 126 -3.06 1.68 -5.30
N ALA A 127 -3.06 0.76 -4.33
CA ALA A 127 -3.62 -0.58 -4.49
C ALA A 127 -5.13 -0.55 -4.78
N VAL A 128 -5.91 0.28 -4.07
CA VAL A 128 -7.34 0.45 -4.36
C VAL A 128 -7.57 1.15 -5.69
N ALA A 129 -6.73 2.12 -6.08
CA ALA A 129 -6.82 2.78 -7.37
C ALA A 129 -6.56 1.82 -8.55
N ASP A 130 -5.65 0.86 -8.36
CA ASP A 130 -5.39 -0.20 -9.32
C ASP A 130 -6.58 -1.18 -9.39
N LYS A 131 -7.06 -1.65 -8.24
CA LYS A 131 -8.18 -2.59 -8.11
C LYS A 131 -9.49 -2.04 -8.71
N TYR A 132 -9.81 -0.78 -8.44
CA TYR A 132 -11.02 -0.13 -8.92
C TYR A 132 -10.80 0.67 -10.21
N ASP A 133 -9.66 0.48 -10.88
CA ASP A 133 -9.31 1.07 -12.18
C ASP A 133 -9.60 2.58 -12.26
N VAL A 134 -8.88 3.33 -11.41
CA VAL A 134 -8.87 4.80 -11.32
C VAL A 134 -7.49 5.33 -11.73
N PRO A 135 -7.17 5.45 -13.04
CA PRO A 135 -5.83 5.79 -13.52
C PRO A 135 -5.30 7.13 -13.01
N LYS A 136 -6.15 8.16 -12.94
CA LYS A 136 -5.75 9.50 -12.49
C LYS A 136 -5.27 9.51 -11.03
N LEU A 137 -5.85 8.65 -10.19
CA LEU A 137 -5.41 8.50 -8.81
C LEU A 137 -4.07 7.76 -8.72
N ARG A 138 -3.86 6.71 -9.53
CA ARG A 138 -2.55 6.06 -9.65
C ARG A 138 -1.47 7.08 -10.04
N ASP A 139 -1.76 7.94 -11.01
CA ASP A 139 -0.85 9.01 -11.44
C ASP A 139 -0.55 10.00 -10.32
N ALA A 140 -1.58 10.46 -9.59
CA ALA A 140 -1.44 11.37 -8.46
C ALA A 140 -0.57 10.77 -7.34
N VAL A 141 -0.81 9.50 -6.98
CA VAL A 141 -0.03 8.81 -5.96
C VAL A 141 1.42 8.62 -6.39
N VAL A 142 1.68 8.21 -7.64
CA VAL A 142 3.04 8.09 -8.17
C VAL A 142 3.77 9.43 -8.18
N GLY A 143 3.11 10.51 -8.61
CA GLY A 143 3.69 11.86 -8.59
C GLY A 143 4.04 12.34 -7.18
N ASN A 144 3.14 12.10 -6.22
CA ASN A 144 3.41 12.41 -4.81
C ASN A 144 4.56 11.57 -4.25
N ALA A 145 4.58 10.26 -4.52
CA ALA A 145 5.68 9.38 -4.13
C ALA A 145 7.02 9.87 -4.72
N GLN A 146 7.07 10.24 -6.00
CA GLN A 146 8.28 10.80 -6.62
C GLN A 146 8.77 12.05 -5.89
N ARG A 147 7.86 13.00 -5.60
CA ARG A 147 8.18 14.23 -4.88
C ARG A 147 8.72 13.94 -3.47
N LEU A 148 8.15 12.98 -2.76
CA LEU A 148 8.61 12.57 -1.42
C LEU A 148 9.99 11.92 -1.48
N LEU A 149 10.20 11.00 -2.42
CA LEU A 149 11.47 10.30 -2.60
C LEU A 149 12.60 11.23 -3.07
N MET A 150 12.29 12.33 -3.75
CA MET A 150 13.30 13.35 -4.11
C MET A 150 13.86 14.10 -2.89
N ARG A 151 13.18 14.12 -1.74
CA ARG A 151 13.62 14.86 -0.54
C ARG A 151 14.69 14.13 0.31
N SER A 152 15.43 13.20 -0.30
CA SER A 152 16.66 12.49 0.13
C SER A 152 16.66 11.73 1.48
N GLU A 153 16.06 12.28 2.53
CA GLU A 153 16.10 11.70 3.89
C GLU A 153 14.75 11.10 4.31
N THR A 154 13.68 11.32 3.54
CA THR A 154 12.31 11.01 3.95
C THR A 154 12.06 9.52 4.21
N LEU A 155 12.62 8.60 3.42
CA LEU A 155 12.50 7.17 3.72
C LEU A 155 13.36 6.77 4.92
N LEU A 156 14.56 7.32 5.07
CA LEU A 156 15.45 6.98 6.19
C LEU A 156 14.95 7.50 7.54
N ASN A 157 14.17 8.59 7.50
CA ASN A 157 13.51 9.21 8.66
C ASN A 157 12.13 8.62 8.95
N CYS A 158 11.59 7.78 8.05
CA CYS A 158 10.34 7.06 8.28
C CYS A 158 10.55 6.00 9.37
N ASP A 159 9.51 5.74 10.15
CA ASP A 159 9.48 4.58 11.04
C ASP A 159 9.67 3.30 10.20
N PRO A 160 10.69 2.46 10.49
CA PRO A 160 10.91 1.22 9.78
C PRO A 160 9.65 0.33 9.69
N VAL A 161 8.81 0.31 10.72
CA VAL A 161 7.57 -0.48 10.74
C VAL A 161 6.58 0.03 9.70
N GLU A 162 6.42 1.34 9.56
CA GLU A 162 5.56 1.94 8.53
C GLU A 162 6.13 1.72 7.13
N MET A 163 7.46 1.75 6.99
CA MET A 163 8.11 1.40 5.72
C MET A 163 7.84 -0.06 5.32
N ILE A 164 7.92 -0.98 6.28
CA ILE A 164 7.65 -2.41 6.06
C ILE A 164 6.19 -2.62 5.64
N LYS A 165 5.24 -1.99 6.34
CA LYS A 165 3.82 -2.07 5.96
C LYS A 165 3.59 -1.56 4.54
N ALA A 166 4.19 -0.41 4.19
CA ALA A 166 4.09 0.13 2.84
C ALA A 166 4.70 -0.82 1.81
N PHE A 167 5.84 -1.44 2.11
CA PHE A 167 6.45 -2.48 1.29
C PHE A 167 5.48 -3.64 1.10
N ASP A 168 4.98 -4.22 2.18
CA ASP A 168 4.10 -5.38 2.11
C ASP A 168 2.83 -5.09 1.30
N ILE A 169 2.27 -3.87 1.38
CA ILE A 169 1.13 -3.47 0.56
C ILE A 169 1.52 -3.34 -0.93
N VAL A 170 2.60 -2.61 -1.23
CA VAL A 170 3.01 -2.35 -2.62
C VAL A 170 3.41 -3.63 -3.34
N PHE A 171 4.07 -4.56 -2.64
CA PHE A 171 4.57 -5.81 -3.18
C PHE A 171 3.64 -6.99 -2.90
N ALA A 172 2.43 -6.74 -2.37
CA ALA A 172 1.39 -7.75 -2.29
C ALA A 172 0.89 -8.13 -3.69
N GLY A 173 1.25 -9.33 -4.14
CA GLY A 173 0.76 -9.87 -5.42
C GLY A 173 1.35 -9.17 -6.65
N THR A 174 0.60 -9.15 -7.75
CA THR A 174 1.02 -8.58 -9.03
C THR A 174 0.01 -7.51 -9.45
N PRO A 175 0.28 -6.21 -9.26
CA PRO A 175 -0.63 -5.15 -9.65
C PRO A 175 -0.72 -5.05 -11.17
N ALA A 176 -1.85 -4.54 -11.68
CA ALA A 176 -1.97 -4.21 -13.09
C ALA A 176 -1.05 -3.05 -13.48
N ASP A 177 -0.79 -2.13 -12.55
CA ASP A 177 0.18 -1.03 -12.68
C ASP A 177 1.35 -1.18 -11.70
N SER A 178 2.55 -1.45 -12.23
CA SER A 178 3.79 -1.62 -11.44
C SER A 178 4.62 -0.34 -11.28
N ARG A 179 4.09 0.84 -11.65
CA ARG A 179 4.88 2.09 -11.61
C ARG A 179 5.32 2.48 -10.20
N LEU A 180 4.46 2.31 -9.19
CA LEU A 180 4.82 2.58 -7.79
C LEU A 180 5.87 1.59 -7.28
N GLN A 181 5.72 0.30 -7.60
CA GLN A 181 6.71 -0.75 -7.29
C GLN A 181 8.08 -0.38 -7.83
N LYS A 182 8.18 -0.15 -9.15
CA LYS A 182 9.42 0.21 -9.85
C LYS A 182 10.05 1.50 -9.35
N LEU A 183 9.24 2.44 -8.84
CA LEU A 183 9.74 3.68 -8.27
C LEU A 183 10.38 3.44 -6.90
N LEU A 184 9.70 2.72 -6.02
CA LEU A 184 10.19 2.38 -4.69
C LEU A 184 11.41 1.47 -4.75
N GLU A 185 11.40 0.47 -5.63
CA GLU A 185 12.57 -0.37 -5.93
C GLU A 185 13.77 0.50 -6.27
N ARG A 186 13.71 1.31 -7.35
CA ARG A 186 14.84 2.16 -7.78
C ARG A 186 15.36 3.07 -6.69
N HIS A 187 14.48 3.60 -5.84
CA HIS A 187 14.90 4.46 -4.75
C HIS A 187 15.60 3.67 -3.64
N TRP A 188 15.03 2.54 -3.21
CA TRP A 188 15.66 1.67 -2.22
C TRP A 188 16.99 1.11 -2.71
N GLN A 189 17.07 0.73 -3.98
CA GLN A 189 18.31 0.33 -4.65
C GLN A 189 19.41 1.37 -4.45
N LYS A 190 19.10 2.65 -4.70
CA LYS A 190 20.04 3.76 -4.54
C LYS A 190 20.43 3.99 -3.07
N LYS A 191 19.53 3.73 -2.13
CA LYS A 191 19.70 4.03 -0.69
C LYS A 191 20.08 2.81 0.16
N LEU A 192 20.21 1.63 -0.44
CA LEU A 192 20.45 0.36 0.26
C LEU A 192 21.64 0.42 1.24
N PRO A 193 22.81 1.01 0.91
CA PRO A 193 23.93 1.10 1.85
C PRO A 193 23.63 1.95 3.08
N GLU A 194 22.79 2.98 2.95
CA GLU A 194 22.37 3.86 4.05
C GLU A 194 21.33 3.14 4.92
N ILE A 195 20.38 2.45 4.27
CA ILE A 195 19.34 1.63 4.89
C ILE A 195 19.95 0.51 5.74
N LEU A 196 20.92 -0.23 5.21
CA LEU A 196 21.62 -1.30 5.95
C LEU A 196 22.46 -0.80 7.13
N LYS A 197 22.77 0.51 7.20
CA LYS A 197 23.45 1.12 8.34
C LYS A 197 22.47 1.67 9.38
N ASN A 198 21.17 1.74 9.07
CA ASN A 198 20.15 2.25 9.98
C ASN A 198 19.93 1.24 11.12
N LYS A 199 20.27 1.65 12.36
CA LYS A 199 20.18 0.80 13.56
C LYS A 199 18.75 0.36 13.86
N LYS A 200 17.77 1.27 13.71
CA LYS A 200 16.35 0.95 13.95
C LYS A 200 15.85 -0.11 12.98
N LEU A 201 16.28 -0.04 11.71
CA LEU A 201 15.91 -1.05 10.73
C LEU A 201 16.57 -2.40 11.01
N LYS A 202 17.83 -2.43 11.50
CA LYS A 202 18.47 -3.68 11.92
C LYS A 202 17.69 -4.36 13.05
N GLU A 203 17.29 -3.58 14.06
CA GLU A 203 16.47 -4.10 15.18
C GLU A 203 15.15 -4.72 14.68
N VAL A 204 14.51 -4.11 13.68
CA VAL A 204 13.28 -4.65 13.10
C VAL A 204 13.54 -5.86 12.18
N LEU A 205 14.61 -5.85 11.39
CA LEU A 205 15.02 -6.98 10.54
C LEU A 205 15.36 -8.23 11.37
N ASP A 206 15.92 -8.04 12.56
CA ASP A 206 16.27 -9.13 13.48
C ASP A 206 15.03 -9.74 14.17
N TRP A 207 13.93 -8.99 14.28
CA TRP A 207 12.71 -9.42 14.94
C TRP A 207 11.62 -9.92 13.97
N GLU A 208 11.56 -9.36 12.76
CA GLU A 208 10.49 -9.64 11.82
C GLU A 208 10.83 -10.82 10.90
N ASN A 209 10.23 -11.97 11.19
CA ASN A 209 10.35 -13.17 10.38
C ASN A 209 9.78 -12.94 8.97
N GLY A 210 10.67 -12.68 8.00
CA GLY A 210 10.35 -12.71 6.58
C GLY A 210 10.57 -11.40 5.83
N PHE A 211 10.54 -10.24 6.49
CA PHE A 211 10.81 -8.96 5.79
C PHE A 211 12.23 -8.90 5.26
N GLY A 212 13.23 -9.27 6.07
CA GLY A 212 14.62 -9.37 5.61
C GLY A 212 14.78 -10.34 4.43
N GLY A 213 14.04 -11.45 4.42
CA GLY A 213 14.03 -12.42 3.33
C GLY A 213 13.36 -11.90 2.05
N LYS A 214 12.21 -11.22 2.16
CA LYS A 214 11.51 -10.57 1.03
C LYS A 214 12.37 -9.45 0.43
N LEU A 215 12.93 -8.62 1.31
CA LEU A 215 13.83 -7.53 0.94
C LEU A 215 15.07 -8.07 0.23
N LEU A 216 15.76 -9.06 0.81
CA LEU A 216 16.89 -9.72 0.17
C LEU A 216 16.49 -10.37 -1.16
N GLY A 217 15.33 -11.03 -1.23
CA GLY A 217 14.80 -11.61 -2.45
C GLY A 217 14.64 -10.57 -3.57
N HIS A 218 14.06 -9.41 -3.28
CA HIS A 218 13.95 -8.31 -4.25
C HIS A 218 15.31 -7.73 -4.63
N VAL A 219 16.21 -7.53 -3.67
CA VAL A 219 17.56 -7.01 -3.95
C VAL A 219 18.38 -7.99 -4.81
N ILE A 220 18.24 -9.31 -4.58
CA ILE A 220 18.95 -10.35 -5.34
C ILE A 220 18.35 -10.52 -6.74
N ASN A 221 17.02 -10.62 -6.86
CA ASN A 221 16.35 -10.88 -8.14
C ASN A 221 16.45 -9.70 -9.12
N GLU A 222 16.54 -8.47 -8.63
CA GLU A 222 16.75 -7.26 -9.45
C GLU A 222 18.24 -6.99 -9.74
N GLY A 223 19.15 -7.90 -9.37
CA GLY A 223 20.56 -7.86 -9.77
C GLY A 223 21.46 -6.86 -9.02
N LEU A 224 21.06 -6.41 -7.83
CA LEU A 224 21.77 -5.37 -7.06
C LEU A 224 22.94 -5.87 -6.24
N VAL A 225 22.85 -7.12 -5.77
CA VAL A 225 24.03 -7.83 -5.32
C VAL A 225 24.42 -8.74 -6.47
N ARG A 226 25.63 -8.56 -7.01
CA ARG A 226 26.25 -9.68 -7.73
C ARG A 226 26.32 -10.81 -6.72
N VAL A 227 25.49 -11.84 -6.89
CA VAL A 227 25.67 -13.06 -6.10
C VAL A 227 27.04 -13.58 -6.48
N MET A 228 27.98 -13.44 -5.56
CA MET A 228 29.33 -13.93 -5.73
C MET A 228 29.35 -15.35 -5.20
N TYR A 229 29.66 -16.29 -6.07
CA TYR A 229 29.89 -17.68 -5.70
C TYR A 229 31.39 -17.93 -5.64
N ARG A 230 31.85 -18.62 -4.59
CA ARG A 230 33.24 -19.03 -4.49
C ARG A 230 33.42 -20.41 -5.13
N CYS A 231 34.27 -20.58 -6.15
CA CYS A 231 34.60 -21.94 -6.67
C CYS A 231 35.34 -22.68 -5.56
N ASN A 232 34.76 -23.77 -5.04
CA ASN A 232 35.40 -24.61 -4.01
C ASN A 232 36.71 -25.29 -4.50
N ARG A 233 37.00 -25.23 -5.81
CA ARG A 233 38.18 -25.84 -6.42
C ARG A 233 39.36 -24.89 -6.62
N CYS A 234 39.11 -23.63 -7.02
CA CYS A 234 40.16 -22.63 -7.26
C CYS A 234 40.07 -21.42 -6.32
N MET A 235 39.11 -21.42 -5.40
CA MET A 235 38.85 -20.37 -4.40
C MET A 235 38.53 -18.98 -4.97
N ALA A 236 38.34 -18.86 -6.29
CA ALA A 236 38.00 -17.61 -6.97
C ALA A 236 36.55 -17.20 -6.69
N ASP A 237 36.33 -15.89 -6.56
CA ASP A 237 34.98 -15.33 -6.46
C ASP A 237 34.43 -15.03 -7.86
N LEU A 238 33.24 -15.55 -8.14
CA LEU A 238 32.59 -15.54 -9.45
C LEU A 238 31.28 -14.76 -9.36
N GLY A 239 31.08 -13.75 -10.22
CA GLY A 239 29.81 -13.04 -10.32
C GLY A 239 28.91 -13.60 -11.42
N GLY A 240 27.60 -13.75 -11.15
CA GLY A 240 26.60 -14.12 -12.16
C GLY A 240 25.64 -15.22 -11.70
N ASP A 241 24.77 -15.67 -12.59
CA ASP A 241 23.85 -16.80 -12.33
C ASP A 241 24.63 -18.13 -12.26
N ARG A 242 24.15 -19.09 -11.45
CA ARG A 242 24.75 -20.42 -11.24
C ARG A 242 24.96 -21.22 -12.54
N THR A 243 24.33 -20.77 -13.62
CA THR A 243 24.38 -21.35 -14.98
C THR A 243 25.63 -20.96 -15.77
N THR A 244 26.40 -19.96 -15.33
CA THR A 244 27.67 -19.60 -15.98
C THR A 244 28.74 -20.67 -15.70
N LEU A 245 29.09 -21.44 -16.74
CA LEU A 245 30.11 -22.50 -16.72
C LEU A 245 31.50 -21.91 -16.43
N HIS A 246 31.84 -21.75 -15.16
CA HIS A 246 33.20 -21.48 -14.73
C HIS A 246 34.05 -22.76 -14.86
N ARG A 247 35.04 -22.75 -15.75
CA ARG A 247 36.06 -23.81 -15.82
C ARG A 247 37.20 -23.49 -14.84
N CYS A 248 37.21 -24.16 -13.69
CA CYS A 248 38.35 -24.07 -12.76
C CYS A 248 39.55 -24.80 -13.41
N HIS A 249 40.57 -24.07 -13.87
CA HIS A 249 41.85 -24.66 -14.29
C HIS A 249 42.64 -25.06 -13.02
N PRO A 250 43.10 -26.32 -12.88
CA PRO A 250 43.97 -26.68 -11.77
C PRO A 250 45.25 -25.86 -11.88
N GLN A 251 45.62 -25.17 -10.81
CA GLN A 251 46.97 -24.64 -10.68
C GLN A 251 47.90 -25.85 -10.76
N SER A 252 48.77 -25.86 -11.76
CA SER A 252 49.88 -26.81 -11.86
C SER A 252 50.57 -26.84 -10.51
N GLU A 253 50.64 -28.03 -9.90
CA GLU A 253 51.49 -28.31 -8.76
C GLU A 253 52.88 -27.76 -9.10
N THR A 254 53.28 -26.69 -8.43
CA THR A 254 54.66 -26.22 -8.43
C THR A 254 55.46 -27.32 -7.78
N SER A 255 56.10 -28.13 -8.62
CA SER A 255 57.11 -29.09 -8.24
C SER A 255 58.34 -28.31 -7.78
N TYR A 256 58.62 -28.32 -6.48
CA TYR A 256 59.96 -28.22 -5.89
C TYR A 256 59.94 -28.88 -4.51
#